data_AF-A0A536BA21-F1
#
_entry.id   AF-A0A536BA21-F1
#
_cell.length_a   1.000
_cell.length_b   1.000
_cell.length_c   1.000
_cell.angle_alpha   90.00
_cell.angle_beta   90.00
_cell.angle_gamma   90.00
#
_symmetry.space_group_name_H-M   'P 1'
#
loop_
_entity.id
_entity.type
_entity.pdbx_description
1 polymer ?
#
loop_
_entity_poly.entity_id
_entity_poly.type
_entity_poly.pdbx_seq_one_letter_code
_entity_poly.pdbx_strand_id
1 'polypeptide(L)'
;MAEPFVVCGEGRAIIRRLPKDILEFVLDVDRYRQADLKIGRVHYVKREGNVGEVRHDGRLLGIKAPAAVLAFTLTPYSRLQFHGIKVPWPLRGFDGFFTCEETPEGTVVVHRECFIFGQISGHLFQMGLGWWLRRDTPAEVLRMKGLLEAEAPK
;
A
#
# COMPACT_ATOMS: atom_id res chain seq x y z
N MET A 1 -21.57 3.15 20.28
CA MET A 1 -20.96 3.51 18.97
C MET A 1 -20.78 2.22 18.20
N ALA A 2 -21.21 2.15 16.95
CA ALA A 2 -21.10 0.92 16.15
C ALA A 2 -19.66 0.72 15.67
N GLU A 3 -19.15 -0.51 15.74
CA GLU A 3 -17.77 -0.82 15.34
C GLU A 3 -17.57 -0.62 13.82
N PRO A 4 -16.44 -0.04 13.39
CA PRO A 4 -16.16 0.16 11.97
C PRO A 4 -16.00 -1.19 11.25
N PHE A 5 -16.42 -1.23 9.98
CA PHE A 5 -16.22 -2.41 9.14
C PHE A 5 -14.87 -2.31 8.42
N VAL A 6 -13.99 -3.29 8.61
CA VAL A 6 -12.61 -3.25 8.09
C VAL A 6 -12.38 -4.42 7.13
N VAL A 7 -11.82 -4.11 5.97
CA VAL A 7 -11.44 -5.11 4.95
C VAL A 7 -9.96 -5.01 4.68
N CYS A 8 -9.22 -6.11 4.87
CA CYS A 8 -7.77 -6.13 4.66
C CYS A 8 -7.33 -7.14 3.61
N GLY A 9 -6.23 -6.81 2.92
CA GLY A 9 -5.41 -7.73 2.13
C GLY A 9 -3.98 -7.73 2.67
N GLU A 10 -3.28 -8.86 2.58
CA GLU A 10 -1.88 -8.99 2.99
C GLU A 10 -1.11 -9.84 1.98
N GLY A 11 0.07 -9.39 1.60
CA GLY A 11 1.02 -10.08 0.74
C GLY A 11 2.36 -10.27 1.44
N ARG A 12 3.06 -11.36 1.12
CA ARG A 12 4.40 -11.65 1.64
C ARG A 12 5.29 -12.23 0.55
N ALA A 13 6.54 -11.77 0.48
CA ALA A 13 7.56 -12.37 -0.39
C ALA A 13 8.96 -12.12 0.16
N ILE A 14 9.93 -12.94 -0.27
CA ILE A 14 11.35 -12.63 -0.15
C ILE A 14 11.79 -11.92 -1.43
N ILE A 15 12.39 -10.74 -1.31
CA ILE A 15 12.90 -9.92 -2.43
C ILE A 15 14.41 -9.80 -2.29
N ARG A 16 15.17 -10.10 -3.35
CA ARG A 16 16.65 -10.06 -3.39
C ARG A 16 17.20 -8.63 -3.48
N ARG A 17 16.84 -7.83 -2.48
CA ARG A 17 17.21 -6.43 -2.28
C ARG A 17 17.32 -6.14 -0.80
N LEU A 18 18.05 -5.07 -0.47
CA LEU A 18 18.11 -4.55 0.89
C LEU A 18 16.77 -3.90 1.26
N PRO A 19 16.40 -3.87 2.55
CA PRO A 19 15.18 -3.21 3.02
C PRO A 19 15.09 -1.75 2.58
N LYS A 20 16.24 -1.07 2.56
CA LYS A 20 16.36 0.31 2.09
C LYS A 20 15.88 0.47 0.66
N ASP A 21 16.34 -0.38 -0.25
CA ASP A 21 15.96 -0.28 -1.67
C ASP A 21 14.48 -0.55 -1.87
N ILE A 22 13.93 -1.48 -1.09
CA ILE A 22 12.49 -1.83 -1.12
C ILE A 22 11.65 -0.65 -0.63
N LEU A 23 11.93 -0.09 0.55
CA LEU A 23 11.09 0.97 1.09
C LEU A 23 11.29 2.30 0.35
N GLU A 24 12.48 2.58 -0.19
CA GLU A 24 12.68 3.72 -1.09
C GLU A 24 11.97 3.54 -2.44
N PHE A 25 11.84 2.30 -2.95
CA PHE A 25 10.98 2.01 -4.09
C PHE A 25 9.50 2.29 -3.80
N VAL A 26 9.02 1.94 -2.60
CA VAL A 26 7.63 2.25 -2.19
C VAL A 26 7.41 3.77 -2.03
N LEU A 27 8.41 4.49 -1.51
CA LEU A 27 8.36 5.95 -1.32
C LEU A 27 8.48 6.74 -2.63
N ASP A 28 9.07 6.17 -3.68
CA ASP A 28 8.99 6.66 -5.05
C ASP A 28 7.64 6.26 -5.66
N VAL A 29 6.57 6.98 -5.30
CA VAL A 29 5.19 6.60 -5.63
C VAL A 29 4.93 6.52 -7.15
N ASP A 30 5.65 7.32 -7.95
CA ASP A 30 5.56 7.28 -9.41
C ASP A 30 6.19 6.01 -10.02
N ARG A 31 7.21 5.43 -9.38
CA ARG A 31 7.65 4.05 -9.69
C ARG A 31 6.73 3.01 -9.06
N TYR A 32 6.35 3.20 -7.79
CA TYR A 32 5.61 2.20 -7.02
C TYR A 32 4.27 1.81 -7.64
N ARG A 33 3.59 2.76 -8.29
CA ARG A 33 2.34 2.50 -9.03
C ARG A 33 2.45 1.48 -10.17
N GLN A 34 3.65 1.06 -10.55
CA GLN A 34 3.86 -0.08 -11.46
C GLN A 34 3.59 -1.42 -10.75
N ALA A 35 3.79 -1.47 -9.43
CA ALA A 35 3.41 -2.59 -8.57
C ALA A 35 1.99 -2.42 -8.02
N ASP A 36 1.65 -1.25 -7.47
CA ASP A 36 0.31 -0.96 -6.96
C ASP A 36 -0.57 -0.36 -8.05
N LEU A 37 -1.34 -1.22 -8.69
CA LEU A 37 -2.23 -0.84 -9.79
C LEU A 37 -3.47 -0.05 -9.31
N LYS A 38 -3.67 0.06 -7.98
CA LYS A 38 -4.68 0.91 -7.36
C LYS A 38 -4.29 2.38 -7.41
N ILE A 39 -3.00 2.70 -7.59
CA ILE A 39 -2.53 4.09 -7.66
C ILE A 39 -2.73 4.65 -9.07
N GLY A 40 -3.58 5.67 -9.16
CA GLY A 40 -3.81 6.47 -10.35
C GLY A 40 -2.76 7.58 -10.51
N ARG A 41 -3.17 8.76 -10.96
CA ARG A 41 -2.25 9.91 -11.09
C ARG A 41 -1.75 10.33 -9.71
N VAL A 42 -0.44 10.48 -9.57
CA VAL A 42 0.18 11.13 -8.41
C VAL A 42 0.05 12.64 -8.59
N HIS A 43 -0.51 13.31 -7.58
CA HIS A 43 -0.67 14.77 -7.57
C HIS A 43 0.51 15.44 -6.88
N TYR A 44 0.96 14.88 -5.77
CA TYR A 44 2.19 15.28 -5.10
C TYR A 44 2.66 14.20 -4.14
N VAL A 45 3.96 14.25 -3.84
CA VAL A 45 4.60 13.59 -2.70
C VAL A 45 5.35 14.68 -1.93
N LYS A 46 5.12 14.77 -0.63
CA LYS A 46 5.84 15.64 0.31
C LYS A 46 6.53 14.76 1.32
N ARG A 47 7.84 14.92 1.51
CA ARG A 47 8.62 14.13 2.46
C ARG A 47 9.57 15.04 3.22
N GLU A 48 9.59 14.88 4.53
CA GLU A 48 10.55 15.51 5.44
C GLU A 48 11.17 14.39 6.29
N GLY A 49 12.38 13.97 5.90
CA GLY A 49 13.07 12.85 6.52
C GLY A 49 12.24 11.56 6.46
N ASN A 50 11.76 11.13 7.62
CA ASN A 50 11.03 9.86 7.82
C ASN A 50 9.52 10.02 7.84
N VAL A 51 8.98 11.21 7.62
CA VAL A 51 7.53 11.44 7.57
C VAL A 51 7.15 12.13 6.28
N GLY A 52 5.89 11.97 5.86
CA GLY A 52 5.42 12.63 4.67
C GLY A 52 3.96 12.37 4.35
N GLU A 53 3.58 12.85 3.18
CA GLU A 53 2.22 12.84 2.66
C GLU A 53 2.26 12.58 1.16
N VAL A 54 1.34 11.75 0.68
CA VAL A 54 1.08 11.55 -0.75
C VAL A 54 -0.38 11.82 -1.06
N ARG A 55 -0.62 12.47 -2.20
CA ARG A 55 -1.94 12.56 -2.81
C ARG A 55 -1.95 11.90 -4.17
N HIS A 56 -2.85 10.96 -4.38
CA HIS A 56 -2.99 10.26 -5.66
C HIS A 56 -4.46 9.91 -5.94
N ASP A 57 -4.80 9.77 -7.22
CA ASP A 57 -6.06 9.15 -7.63
C ASP A 57 -6.08 7.67 -7.24
N GLY A 58 -7.27 7.11 -7.01
CA GLY A 58 -7.43 5.69 -6.70
C GLY A 58 -7.98 4.90 -7.90
N ARG A 59 -7.79 3.59 -7.86
CA ARG A 59 -8.51 2.62 -8.67
C ARG A 59 -8.90 1.45 -7.77
N LEU A 60 -10.19 1.13 -7.73
CA LEU A 60 -10.70 -0.03 -7.00
C LEU A 60 -11.47 -0.89 -7.99
N LEU A 61 -11.15 -2.18 -8.06
CA LEU A 61 -11.79 -3.11 -9.02
C LEU A 61 -11.70 -2.62 -10.47
N GLY A 62 -10.61 -1.92 -10.84
CA GLY A 62 -10.42 -1.31 -12.17
C GLY A 62 -11.19 -0.01 -12.42
N ILE A 63 -12.04 0.43 -11.49
CA ILE A 63 -12.82 1.67 -11.59
C ILE A 63 -12.04 2.82 -10.95
N LYS A 64 -11.95 3.96 -11.65
CA LYS A 64 -11.33 5.18 -11.10
C LYS A 64 -12.09 5.66 -9.86
N ALA A 65 -11.35 5.93 -8.80
CA ALA A 65 -11.86 6.50 -7.57
C ALA A 65 -11.29 7.92 -7.37
N PRO A 66 -12.00 8.81 -6.64
CA PRO A 66 -11.48 10.14 -6.34
C PRO A 66 -10.17 10.07 -5.54
N ALA A 67 -9.39 11.14 -5.59
CA ALA A 67 -8.08 11.19 -4.95
C ALA A 67 -8.15 11.03 -3.42
N ALA A 68 -7.22 10.24 -2.89
CA ALA A 68 -6.95 10.13 -1.46
C ALA A 68 -5.70 10.93 -1.08
N VAL A 69 -5.60 11.26 0.20
CA VAL A 69 -4.41 11.81 0.84
C VAL A 69 -4.02 10.87 1.96
N LEU A 70 -2.81 10.33 1.89
CA LEU A 70 -2.25 9.42 2.88
C LEU A 70 -1.01 10.07 3.49
N ALA A 71 -0.88 9.98 4.81
CA ALA A 71 0.37 10.30 5.50
C ALA A 71 1.15 9.01 5.74
N PHE A 72 2.48 9.13 5.78
CA PHE A 72 3.35 8.00 6.04
C PHE A 72 4.44 8.31 7.07
N THR A 73 4.90 7.26 7.73
CA THR A 73 6.05 7.25 8.65
C THR A 73 6.96 6.08 8.34
N LEU A 74 8.24 6.37 8.10
CA LEU A 74 9.32 5.41 7.89
C LEU A 74 10.08 5.21 9.20
N THR A 75 9.93 4.04 9.82
CA THR A 75 10.90 3.57 10.81
C THR A 75 12.12 3.06 10.04
N PRO A 76 13.34 3.57 10.29
CA PRO A 76 14.52 3.37 9.45
C PRO A 76 14.63 1.96 8.86
N TYR A 77 14.16 1.85 7.62
CA TYR A 77 14.14 0.68 6.76
C TYR A 77 13.56 -0.64 7.33
N SER A 78 12.93 -0.63 8.50
CA SER A 78 12.25 -1.81 9.07
C SER A 78 10.74 -1.78 8.87
N ARG A 79 10.14 -0.58 8.84
CA ARG A 79 8.70 -0.41 8.67
C ARG A 79 8.36 0.90 7.94
N LEU A 80 7.44 0.82 7.01
CA LEU A 80 6.78 1.99 6.42
C LEU A 80 5.29 1.90 6.72
N GLN A 81 4.76 2.84 7.48
CA GLN A 81 3.34 2.89 7.87
C GLN A 81 2.63 4.00 7.09
N PHE A 82 1.43 3.72 6.62
CA PHE A 82 0.52 4.66 5.99
C PHE A 82 -0.79 4.76 6.78
N HIS A 83 -1.39 5.95 6.77
CA HIS A 83 -2.74 6.18 7.28
C HIS A 83 -3.46 7.25 6.45
N GLY A 84 -4.78 7.09 6.30
CA GLY A 84 -5.61 8.00 5.53
C GLY A 84 -5.87 9.32 6.25
N ILE A 85 -5.40 10.44 5.67
CA ILE A 85 -5.72 11.81 6.12
C ILE A 85 -7.05 12.26 5.53
N LYS A 86 -7.24 12.01 4.22
CA LYS A 86 -8.48 12.29 3.51
C LYS A 86 -8.74 11.16 2.54
N VAL A 87 -9.81 10.41 2.78
CA VAL A 87 -10.22 9.28 1.92
C VAL A 87 -11.56 9.59 1.24
N PRO A 88 -11.77 9.14 0.00
CA PRO A 88 -13.04 9.35 -0.69
C PRO A 88 -14.16 8.49 -0.09
N TRP A 89 -15.40 8.99 -0.12
CA TRP A 89 -16.57 8.18 0.19
C TRP A 89 -16.62 6.96 -0.75
N PRO A 90 -16.94 5.74 -0.25
CA PRO A 90 -17.51 5.42 1.06
C PRO A 90 -16.49 5.06 2.16
N LEU A 91 -15.19 5.25 1.92
CA LEU A 91 -14.16 5.01 2.93
C LEU A 91 -14.29 6.00 4.08
N ARG A 92 -14.03 5.50 5.28
CA ARG A 92 -13.91 6.26 6.53
C ARG A 92 -12.47 6.36 7.01
N GLY A 93 -11.62 5.47 6.54
CA GLY A 93 -10.19 5.46 6.82
C GLY A 93 -9.45 4.45 5.94
N PHE A 94 -8.14 4.49 6.07
CA PHE A 94 -7.21 3.57 5.42
C PHE A 94 -6.02 3.41 6.35
N ASP A 95 -5.57 2.17 6.53
CA ASP A 95 -4.31 1.85 7.20
C ASP A 95 -3.54 0.87 6.32
N GLY A 96 -2.26 1.15 6.09
CA GLY A 96 -1.40 0.28 5.30
C GLY A 96 0.00 0.22 5.88
N PHE A 97 0.72 -0.87 5.68
CA PHE A 97 2.12 -0.91 6.05
C PHE A 97 2.95 -1.85 5.18
N PHE A 98 4.26 -1.63 5.22
CA PHE A 98 5.29 -2.57 4.84
C PHE A 98 6.17 -2.86 6.05
N THR A 99 6.56 -4.11 6.25
CA THR A 99 7.68 -4.46 7.13
C THR A 99 8.74 -5.19 6.33
N CYS A 100 10.00 -4.94 6.70
CA CYS A 100 11.15 -5.58 6.09
C CYS A 100 12.02 -6.22 7.16
N GLU A 101 12.39 -7.48 6.94
CA GLU A 101 13.32 -8.23 7.77
C GLU A 101 14.40 -8.83 6.87
N GLU A 102 15.66 -8.53 7.16
CA GLU A 102 16.80 -9.04 6.39
C GLU A 102 17.03 -10.53 6.64
N THR A 103 17.37 -11.25 5.57
CA THR A 103 17.69 -12.68 5.56
C THR A 103 18.86 -12.94 4.60
N PRO A 104 19.56 -14.08 4.69
CA PRO A 104 20.61 -14.44 3.72
C PRO A 104 20.12 -14.46 2.26
N GLU A 105 18.83 -14.74 2.03
CA GLU A 105 18.23 -14.84 0.69
C GLU A 105 17.71 -13.50 0.14
N GLY A 106 17.75 -12.43 0.93
CA GLY A 106 17.19 -11.11 0.61
C GLY A 106 16.39 -10.53 1.78
N THR A 107 15.35 -9.76 1.50
CA THR A 107 14.47 -9.19 2.52
C THR A 107 13.11 -9.86 2.49
N VAL A 108 12.66 -10.36 3.64
CA VAL A 108 11.27 -10.74 3.85
C VAL A 108 10.45 -9.46 3.93
N VAL A 109 9.56 -9.27 2.96
CA VAL A 109 8.63 -8.15 2.90
C VAL A 109 7.22 -8.66 3.22
N VAL A 110 6.55 -7.97 4.14
CA VAL A 110 5.11 -8.12 4.36
C VAL A 110 4.45 -6.78 4.06
N HIS A 111 3.44 -6.79 3.21
CA HIS A 111 2.62 -5.63 2.90
C HIS A 111 1.17 -5.93 3.27
N ARG A 112 0.55 -5.03 4.03
CA ARG A 112 -0.87 -5.13 4.38
C ARG A 112 -1.56 -3.80 4.15
N GLU A 113 -2.79 -3.87 3.64
CA GLU A 113 -3.67 -2.73 3.44
C GLU A 113 -5.02 -3.04 4.06
N CYS A 114 -5.62 -2.06 4.75
CA CYS A 114 -6.91 -2.16 5.41
C CYS A 114 -7.76 -0.94 5.05
N PHE A 115 -8.89 -1.20 4.39
CA PHE A 115 -9.89 -0.20 4.01
C PHE A 115 -10.98 -0.19 5.07
N ILE A 116 -11.28 1.00 5.62
CA ILE A 116 -12.24 1.16 6.72
C ILE A 116 -13.52 1.79 6.16
N PHE A 117 -14.65 1.19 6.49
CA PHE A 117 -16.00 1.61 6.07
C PHE A 117 -16.89 1.84 7.28
N GLY A 118 -17.98 2.59 7.07
CA GLY A 118 -19.11 2.55 8.00
C GLY A 118 -19.83 1.21 7.90
N GLN A 119 -20.57 0.79 8.94
CA GLN A 119 -21.20 -0.55 8.95
C GLN A 119 -22.11 -0.84 7.75
N ILE A 120 -23.01 0.09 7.42
CA ILE A 120 -24.00 -0.11 6.36
C ILE A 120 -23.33 -0.19 4.98
N SER A 121 -22.37 0.69 4.68
CA SER A 121 -21.63 0.62 3.42
C SER A 121 -20.72 -0.61 3.38
N GLY A 122 -20.08 -0.98 4.50
CA GLY A 122 -19.19 -2.12 4.60
C GLY A 122 -19.81 -3.44 4.13
N HIS A 123 -21.05 -3.73 4.53
CA HIS A 123 -21.76 -4.93 4.10
C HIS A 123 -22.02 -4.98 2.58
N LEU A 124 -22.31 -3.84 1.96
CA LEU A 124 -22.51 -3.78 0.50
C LEU A 124 -21.22 -4.06 -0.29
N PHE A 125 -20.06 -3.65 0.25
CA PHE A 125 -18.76 -3.85 -0.41
C PHE A 125 -18.07 -5.17 -0.04
N GLN A 126 -18.50 -5.85 1.03
CA GLN A 126 -17.84 -7.02 1.62
C GLN A 126 -17.55 -8.15 0.63
N MET A 127 -18.55 -8.55 -0.18
CA MET A 127 -18.42 -9.77 -0.98
C MET A 127 -17.42 -9.63 -2.13
N GLY A 128 -17.37 -8.47 -2.79
CA GLY A 128 -16.46 -8.21 -3.89
C GLY A 128 -15.10 -7.68 -3.45
N LEU A 129 -15.09 -6.66 -2.58
CA LEU A 129 -13.88 -5.93 -2.23
C LEU A 129 -12.92 -6.77 -1.38
N GLY A 130 -13.45 -7.53 -0.42
CA GLY A 130 -12.61 -8.36 0.45
C GLY A 130 -11.92 -9.50 -0.29
N TRP A 131 -12.62 -10.14 -1.23
CA TRP A 131 -12.01 -11.16 -2.08
C TRP A 131 -10.96 -10.57 -3.01
N TRP A 132 -11.24 -9.40 -3.59
CA TRP A 132 -10.29 -8.72 -4.46
C TRP A 132 -9.03 -8.27 -3.71
N LEU A 133 -9.15 -7.63 -2.54
CA LEU A 133 -7.99 -7.20 -1.75
C LEU A 133 -7.10 -8.37 -1.32
N ARG A 134 -7.71 -9.49 -0.91
CA ARG A 134 -6.95 -10.72 -0.58
C ARG A 134 -6.17 -11.31 -1.76
N ARG A 135 -6.49 -10.93 -3.00
CA ARG A 135 -5.75 -11.35 -4.20
C ARG A 135 -4.80 -10.28 -4.69
N ASP A 136 -5.21 -9.02 -4.64
CA ASP A 136 -4.44 -7.92 -5.21
C ASP A 136 -3.22 -7.58 -4.36
N THR A 137 -3.32 -7.49 -3.03
CA THR A 137 -2.17 -7.16 -2.17
C THR A 137 -1.03 -8.21 -2.28
N PRO A 138 -1.28 -9.53 -2.31
CA PRO A 138 -0.23 -10.50 -2.68
C PRO A 138 0.34 -10.29 -4.07
N ALA A 139 -0.52 -10.04 -5.07
CA ALA A 139 -0.08 -9.86 -6.46
C ALA A 139 0.77 -8.59 -6.63
N GLU A 140 0.47 -7.53 -5.89
CA GLU A 140 1.26 -6.30 -5.79
C GLU A 140 2.66 -6.57 -5.23
N VAL A 141 2.77 -7.32 -4.13
CA VAL A 141 4.08 -7.70 -3.58
C VAL A 141 4.89 -8.51 -4.60
N LEU A 142 4.25 -9.40 -5.36
CA LEU A 142 4.92 -10.15 -6.42
C LEU A 142 5.34 -9.28 -7.61
N ARG A 143 4.53 -8.29 -8.00
CA ARG A 143 4.90 -7.31 -9.03
C ARG A 143 6.09 -6.46 -8.57
N MET A 144 6.06 -5.99 -7.33
CA MET A 144 7.17 -5.27 -6.70
C MET A 144 8.45 -6.12 -6.71
N LYS A 145 8.37 -7.40 -6.34
CA LYS A 145 9.50 -8.33 -6.42
C LYS A 145 10.07 -8.39 -7.85
N GLY A 146 9.21 -8.58 -8.85
CA GLY A 146 9.64 -8.66 -10.24
C GLY A 146 10.35 -7.40 -10.73
N LEU A 147 9.82 -6.21 -10.39
CA LEU A 147 10.42 -4.93 -10.76
C LEU A 147 11.78 -4.73 -10.08
N LEU A 148 11.84 -4.95 -8.76
CA LEU A 148 13.06 -4.74 -7.98
C LEU A 148 14.17 -5.71 -8.37
N GLU A 149 13.85 -6.97 -8.67
CA GLU A 149 14.85 -7.99 -9.03
C GLU A 149 15.30 -7.93 -10.49
N ALA A 150 14.50 -7.33 -11.38
CA ALA A 150 14.89 -7.10 -12.77
C ALA A 150 15.90 -5.95 -12.94
N GLU A 151 15.97 -5.02 -11.98
CA GLU A 151 16.97 -3.95 -11.99
C GLU A 151 18.37 -4.51 -11.69
N ALA A 152 19.42 -3.85 -12.16
CA ALA A 152 20.75 -4.15 -11.66
C ALA A 152 20.82 -3.80 -10.16
N PRO A 153 21.54 -4.58 -9.33
CA PRO A 153 21.82 -4.16 -7.95
C PRO A 153 22.47 -2.78 -7.98
N LYS A 154 21.98 -1.86 -7.15
CA LYS A 154 22.62 -0.54 -6.94
C LYS A 154 23.78 -0.65 -5.96
#